data_AF-A0AA42BM17-F1
#
_entry.id   AF-A0AA42BM17-F1
#
_cell.length_a   1.000
_cell.length_b   1.000
_cell.length_c   1.000
_cell.angle_alpha   90.00
_cell.angle_beta   90.00
_cell.angle_gamma   90.00
#
_symmetry.space_group_name_H-M   'P 1'
#
loop_
_entity.id
_entity.type
_entity.pdbx_description
1 polymer ?
#
loop_
_entity_poly.entity_id
_entity_poly.type
_entity_poly.pdbx_seq_one_letter_code
_entity_poly.pdbx_strand_id
1 'polypeptide(L)' 'MSNPYSANYSYLDDTFHQKCPECGKCNRVEVVKQDGHNEPEEYWCAGCGHELGRQRASNTPRTSIVDDCDCS' A
#
# COMPACT_ATOMS: atom_id res chain seq x y z
N MET A 1 20.27 -13.50 -6.65
CA MET A 1 20.84 -12.49 -7.55
C MET A 1 19.95 -11.26 -7.43
N SER A 2 20.45 -10.18 -6.84
CA SER A 2 19.72 -8.91 -6.78
C SER A 2 19.62 -8.37 -8.21
N ASN A 3 18.42 -8.12 -8.70
CA ASN A 3 18.26 -7.47 -9.99
C ASN A 3 18.71 -6.01 -9.81
N PRO A 4 19.75 -5.52 -10.52
CA PRO A 4 20.22 -4.14 -10.35
C PRO A 4 19.12 -3.10 -10.64
N TYR A 5 18.07 -3.50 -11.37
CA TYR A 5 16.91 -2.65 -11.61
C TYR A 5 16.06 -2.42 -10.35
N SER A 6 15.80 -3.45 -9.53
CA SER A 6 14.98 -3.35 -8.30
C SER A 6 15.68 -2.61 -7.16
N ALA A 7 17.01 -2.44 -7.24
CA ALA A 7 17.78 -1.59 -6.33
C ALA A 7 17.69 -0.09 -6.66
N ASN A 8 17.50 0.24 -7.94
CA ASN A 8 17.51 1.64 -8.42
C ASN A 8 16.11 2.20 -8.70
N TYR A 9 15.10 1.33 -8.89
CA TYR A 9 13.74 1.73 -9.21
C TYR A 9 12.74 1.06 -8.27
N SER A 10 11.76 1.84 -7.84
CA SER A 10 10.61 1.34 -7.11
C SER A 10 9.72 0.48 -8.01
N TYR A 11 9.17 -0.60 -7.45
CA TYR A 11 8.28 -1.52 -8.13
C TYR A 11 7.06 -1.84 -7.25
N LEU A 12 5.93 -2.13 -7.90
CA LEU A 12 4.73 -2.60 -7.21
C LEU A 12 4.99 -4.02 -6.70
N ASP A 13 4.96 -4.21 -5.40
CA ASP A 13 5.26 -5.49 -4.75
C ASP A 13 3.98 -6.24 -4.37
N ASP A 14 3.04 -5.53 -3.73
CA ASP A 14 1.80 -6.12 -3.26
C ASP A 14 0.62 -5.16 -3.47
N THR A 15 -0.57 -5.71 -3.62
CA THR A 15 -1.82 -4.96 -3.71
C THR A 15 -2.91 -5.72 -2.99
N PHE A 16 -3.51 -5.09 -1.98
CA PHE A 16 -4.59 -5.69 -1.21
C PHE A 16 -5.72 -4.69 -0.97
N HIS A 17 -6.89 -5.23 -0.63
CA HIS A 17 -8.04 -4.43 -0.26
C HIS A 17 -8.17 -4.38 1.26
N GLN A 18 -8.42 -3.18 1.79
CA GLN A 18 -8.69 -2.98 3.20
C GLN A 18 -9.93 -2.11 3.41
N LYS A 19 -10.89 -2.66 4.15
CA LYS A 19 -12.06 -1.93 4.59
C LYS A 19 -11.67 -0.98 5.72
N CYS A 20 -12.02 0.30 5.58
CA CYS A 20 -11.79 1.29 6.62
C CYS A 20 -12.75 1.04 7.81
N PRO A 21 -12.24 0.93 9.04
CA PRO A 21 -13.10 0.73 10.21
C PRO A 21 -14.00 1.93 10.52
N GLU A 22 -13.55 3.15 10.20
CA GLU A 22 -14.29 4.38 10.49
C GLU A 22 -15.38 4.67 9.45
N CYS A 23 -15.02 4.74 8.16
CA CYS A 23 -15.96 5.13 7.11
C CYS A 23 -16.62 3.95 6.39
N GLY A 24 -16.18 2.71 6.64
CA GLY A 24 -16.70 1.50 6.02
C GLY A 24 -16.36 1.33 4.54
N LYS A 25 -15.66 2.28 3.91
CA LYS A 25 -15.26 2.20 2.49
C LYS A 25 -14.12 1.21 2.27
N CYS A 26 -14.12 0.58 1.10
CA CYS A 26 -13.05 -0.29 0.65
C CYS A 26 -11.92 0.53 0.02
N ASN A 27 -10.69 0.28 0.48
CA ASN A 27 -9.49 0.95 -0.04
C ASN A 27 -8.61 -0.10 -0.70
N ARG A 28 -8.24 0.12 -1.96
CA ARG A 28 -7.16 -0.60 -2.62
C ARG A 28 -5.85 0.04 -2.19
N VAL A 29 -5.00 -0.74 -1.54
CA VAL A 29 -3.70 -0.34 -1.01
C VAL A 29 -2.62 -0.95 -1.90
N GLU A 30 -1.83 -0.11 -2.56
CA GLU A 30 -0.71 -0.51 -3.41
C GLU A 30 0.60 -0.27 -2.66
N VAL A 31 1.31 -1.36 -2.36
CA VAL A 31 2.61 -1.34 -1.68
C VAL A 31 3.72 -1.32 -2.71
N VAL A 32 4.51 -0.27 -2.68
CA VAL A 32 5.66 -0.08 -3.57
C VAL A 32 6.92 -0.36 -2.77
N LYS A 33 7.78 -1.24 -3.26
CA LYS A 33 9.08 -1.56 -2.65
C LYS A 33 10.24 -1.16 -3.53
N GLN A 34 11.41 -1.07 -2.91
CA GLN A 34 12.69 -0.90 -3.57
C GLN A 34 13.75 -1.66 -2.76
N ASP A 35 14.61 -2.42 -3.42
CA ASP A 35 15.63 -3.20 -2.71
C ASP A 35 16.56 -2.27 -1.94
N GLY A 36 16.71 -2.52 -0.62
CA GLY A 36 17.52 -1.70 0.28
C GLY A 36 16.81 -0.48 0.88
N HIS A 37 15.59 -0.15 0.41
CA HIS A 37 14.79 0.98 0.90
C HIS A 37 13.37 0.51 1.19
N ASN A 38 13.16 -0.27 2.26
CA ASN A 38 11.84 -0.76 2.66
C ASN A 38 11.65 -0.52 4.16
N GLU A 39 11.18 0.67 4.52
CA GLU A 39 10.91 1.06 5.90
C GLU A 39 9.42 0.87 6.23
N PRO A 40 9.03 0.76 7.52
CA PRO A 40 7.64 0.74 7.91
C PRO A 40 6.98 2.11 7.64
N GLU A 41 6.12 2.15 6.64
CA GLU A 41 5.38 3.32 6.20
C GLU A 41 3.92 3.23 6.64
N GLU A 42 3.38 4.34 7.14
CA GLU A 42 1.96 4.48 7.47
C GLU A 42 1.14 4.67 6.19
N TYR A 43 -0.12 4.23 6.21
CA TYR A 43 -1.05 4.49 5.13
C TYR A 43 -2.44 4.83 5.64
N TRP A 44 -3.12 5.69 4.88
CA TRP A 44 -4.38 6.30 5.28
C TRP A 44 -5.49 5.98 4.29
N CYS A 45 -6.72 5.93 4.80
CA CYS A 45 -7.90 5.76 3.98
C CYS A 45 -8.07 6.94 3.01
N ALA A 46 -8.19 6.65 1.72
CA ALA A 46 -8.41 7.67 0.70
C ALA A 46 -9.77 8.39 0.84
N GLY A 47 -10.73 7.78 1.55
CA GLY A 47 -12.08 8.32 1.74
C GLY A 47 -12.25 9.25 2.94
N CYS A 48 -11.56 9.00 4.05
CA CYS A 48 -11.74 9.77 5.29
C CYS A 48 -10.43 10.21 5.94
N GLY A 49 -9.27 9.79 5.43
CA GLY A 49 -7.97 10.12 6.00
C GLY A 49 -7.62 9.35 7.29
N HIS A 50 -8.44 8.40 7.72
CA HIS A 50 -8.13 7.58 8.89
C HIS A 50 -6.92 6.68 8.64
N GLU A 51 -6.02 6.57 9.60
CA GLU A 51 -4.86 5.67 9.54
C GLU A 51 -5.34 4.22 9.53
N LEU A 52 -4.97 3.47 8.50
CA LEU A 52 -5.37 2.06 8.35
C LEU A 52 -4.34 1.10 8.93
N GLY A 53 -3.07 1.52 8.99
CA GLY A 53 -1.98 0.75 9.57
C GLY A 53 -0.63 1.10 8.96
N ARG A 54 0.32 0.17 9.11
CA ARG A 54 1.69 0.30 8.61
C ARG A 54 2.09 -0.88 7.72
N GLN A 55 2.82 -0.61 6.64
CA GLN A 55 3.40 -1.63 5.76
C GLN A 55 4.84 -1.32 5.40
N ARG A 56 5.65 -2.37 5.16
CA ARG A 56 7.01 -2.19 4.67
C ARG A 56 6.99 -1.80 3.21
N ALA A 57 7.33 -0.55 2.94
CA ALA A 57 7.32 0.03 1.62
C ALA A 57 8.52 0.97 1.45
N SER A 58 8.86 1.28 0.21
CA SER A 58 9.86 2.29 -0.12
C SER A 58 9.32 3.70 -0.03
N ASN A 59 8.02 3.85 -0.16
CA ASN A 59 7.30 5.10 -0.05
C ASN A 59 5.94 4.80 0.59
N THR A 60 5.29 5.83 1.11
CA THR A 60 3.90 5.76 1.58
C THR A 60 3.02 4.98 0.59
N PRO A 61 2.37 3.89 1.03
CA PRO A 61 1.49 3.09 0.19
C PRO A 61 0.39 3.95 -0.43
N ARG A 62 0.11 3.69 -1.72
CA ARG A 62 -0.94 4.44 -2.42
C ARG A 62 -2.29 3.84 -2.10
N THR A 63 -3.23 4.67 -1.66
CA THR A 63 -4.59 4.24 -1.36
C THR A 63 -5.58 4.87 -2.32
N SER A 64 -6.52 4.07 -2.80
CA SER A 64 -7.63 4.50 -3.66
C SER A 64 -8.93 3.85 -3.22
N ILE A 65 -10.04 4.56 -3.32
CA ILE A 65 -11.36 4.01 -2.98
C ILE A 65 -11.79 3.09 -4.12
N VAL A 66 -12.26 1.89 -3.77
CA VAL A 66 -12.86 0.94 -4.69
C VAL A 66 -14.23 0.52 -4.17
N ASP A 67 -15.12 0.12 -5.09
CA ASP A 67 -16.50 -0.21 -4.75
C ASP A 67 -16.60 -1.55 -3.99
N ASP A 68 -15.71 -2.52 -4.31
CA ASP A 68 -15.71 -3.86 -3.71
C ASP A 68 -14.38 -4.19 -3.03
N CYS A 69 -14.47 -4.77 -1.83
CA CYS A 69 -13.33 -5.40 -1.13
C CYS A 69 -13.27 -6.88 -1.56
N ASP A 70 -13.05 -7.17 -2.84
CA ASP A 70 -12.96 -8.57 -3.27
C ASP A 70 -11.66 -9.21 -2.75
N CYS A 71 -11.83 -10.15 -1.83
CA CYS A 71 -10.95 -11.28 -1.60
C CYS A 71 -11.50 -12.45 -2.44
N SER A 72 -10.97 -12.64 -3.65
CA SER A 72 -11.18 -13.88 -4.41
C SER A 72 -9.87 -14.62 -4.58
#